data_AF-A0A849E9J7-F1
#
_entry.id   AF-A0A849E9J7-F1
#
_cell.length_a   1.000
_cell.length_b   1.000
_cell.length_c   1.000
_cell.angle_alpha   90.00
_cell.angle_beta   90.00
_cell.angle_gamma   90.00
#
_symmetry.space_group_name_H-M   'P 1'
#
loop_
_entity.id
_entity.type
_entity.pdbx_description
1 polymer ?
#
loop_
_entity_poly.entity_id
_entity_poly.type
_entity_poly.pdbx_seq_one_letter_code
_entity_poly.pdbx_strand_id
1 'polypeptide(L)'
;MKFHKSFRSAFTGVFLAAGAVAISVPTVAVQPAHAASIYDSGFERKIKMTGGQRRKVKRIMRKSNARFNKIFRKYGIRKSATPKMNLLMKASGPLQSAARDERNALAKVLTPTQLQEYDKITKQTEDKIVRAAK
;
A
#
# COMPACT_ATOMS: atom_id res chain seq x y z
N MET A 1 -11.53 -64.13 -16.47
CA MET A 1 -12.23 -62.84 -16.27
C MET A 1 -11.67 -61.81 -17.23
N LYS A 2 -12.56 -61.17 -18.03
CA LYS A 2 -12.57 -59.77 -18.52
C LYS A 2 -11.33 -59.21 -19.24
N PHE A 3 -11.40 -58.41 -20.29
CA PHE A 3 -12.36 -58.06 -21.37
C PHE A 3 -11.53 -57.08 -22.23
N HIS A 4 -11.50 -57.26 -23.56
CA HIS A 4 -10.93 -56.27 -24.48
C HIS A 4 -11.67 -54.93 -24.41
N LYS A 5 -10.98 -53.81 -24.68
CA LYS A 5 -11.19 -52.90 -25.83
C LYS A 5 -10.71 -51.48 -25.54
N SER A 6 -9.94 -51.00 -26.49
CA SER A 6 -9.50 -49.64 -26.75
C SER A 6 -10.64 -48.62 -26.74
N PHE A 7 -10.38 -47.41 -26.27
CA PHE A 7 -10.99 -46.21 -26.84
C PHE A 7 -9.91 -45.16 -27.11
N ARG A 8 -9.69 -44.93 -28.41
CA ARG A 8 -8.96 -43.80 -28.97
C ARG A 8 -9.88 -42.57 -28.86
N SER A 9 -9.31 -41.41 -28.58
CA SER A 9 -9.68 -40.07 -29.11
C SER A 9 -8.83 -39.04 -28.36
N ALA A 10 -7.72 -38.57 -28.91
CA ALA A 10 -7.63 -37.45 -29.85
C ALA A 10 -8.06 -36.11 -29.22
N PHE A 11 -7.08 -35.33 -28.77
CA PHE A 11 -7.12 -33.88 -28.88
C PHE A 11 -5.71 -33.36 -29.18
N THR A 12 -5.44 -33.32 -30.49
CA THR A 12 -4.42 -32.47 -31.11
C THR A 12 -4.98 -31.05 -31.14
N GLY A 13 -4.14 -30.06 -30.84
CA GLY A 13 -4.48 -28.62 -30.96
C GLY A 13 -3.83 -27.82 -29.83
N VAL A 14 -2.54 -27.50 -29.95
CA VAL A 14 -2.05 -26.16 -30.37
C VAL A 14 -2.66 -25.06 -29.51
N PHE A 15 -1.85 -24.37 -28.72
CA PHE A 15 -1.65 -22.92 -28.88
C PHE A 15 -0.68 -22.31 -27.86
N LEU A 16 0.19 -21.47 -28.44
CA LEU A 16 0.61 -20.15 -27.96
C LEU A 16 1.64 -20.04 -26.82
N ALA A 17 2.80 -19.63 -27.31
CA ALA A 17 3.43 -18.36 -26.97
C ALA A 17 4.31 -18.34 -25.73
N ALA A 18 5.61 -18.26 -26.02
CA ALA A 18 6.56 -17.52 -25.22
C ALA A 18 6.06 -16.07 -25.06
N GLY A 19 5.16 -15.87 -24.10
CA GLY A 19 4.80 -14.56 -23.60
C GLY A 19 5.98 -14.08 -22.78
N ALA A 20 6.78 -13.18 -23.35
CA ALA A 20 7.64 -12.29 -22.58
C ALA A 20 6.75 -11.65 -21.51
N VAL A 21 6.87 -12.12 -20.27
CA VAL A 21 6.25 -11.47 -19.12
C VAL A 21 7.00 -10.16 -19.00
N ALA A 22 6.49 -9.13 -19.67
CA ALA A 22 6.78 -7.76 -19.36
C ALA A 22 6.45 -7.63 -17.87
N ILE A 23 7.49 -7.68 -17.04
CA ILE A 23 7.41 -7.29 -15.65
C ILE A 23 7.06 -5.82 -15.74
N SER A 24 5.76 -5.53 -15.77
CA SER A 24 5.21 -4.22 -15.58
C SER A 24 5.64 -3.84 -14.19
N VAL A 25 6.83 -3.22 -14.09
CA VAL A 25 7.23 -2.50 -12.91
C VAL A 25 6.08 -1.52 -12.71
N PRO A 26 5.27 -1.66 -11.65
CA PRO A 26 4.17 -0.74 -11.47
C PRO A 26 4.82 0.64 -11.41
N THR A 27 4.56 1.46 -12.42
CA THR A 27 4.87 2.87 -12.40
C THR A 27 4.14 3.39 -11.18
N VAL A 28 4.87 3.53 -10.07
CA VAL A 28 4.31 4.01 -8.81
C VAL A 28 3.98 5.46 -9.08
N ALA A 29 2.76 5.69 -9.57
CA ALA A 29 2.19 7.02 -9.71
C ALA A 29 2.53 7.76 -8.41
N VAL A 30 3.30 8.84 -8.55
CA VAL A 30 3.72 9.68 -7.43
C VAL A 30 2.44 10.30 -6.90
N GLN A 31 1.79 9.58 -5.98
CA GLN A 31 0.59 10.04 -5.31
C GLN A 31 1.03 11.13 -4.33
N PRO A 32 0.61 12.38 -4.52
CA PRO A 32 1.14 13.52 -3.75
C PRO A 32 0.87 13.42 -2.24
N ALA A 33 0.03 12.48 -1.80
CA ALA A 33 -0.37 12.32 -0.42
C ALA A 33 0.23 11.08 0.27
N HIS A 34 1.51 10.75 0.03
CA HIS A 34 2.22 9.66 0.71
C HIS A 34 2.21 9.70 2.27
N ALA A 35 1.67 10.75 2.88
CA ALA A 35 1.47 10.89 4.32
C ALA A 35 0.05 10.50 4.80
N ALA A 36 -0.74 9.76 4.02
CA ALA A 36 -2.11 9.39 4.41
C ALA A 36 -2.21 8.68 5.77
N SER A 37 -1.23 7.86 6.14
CA SER A 37 -1.20 7.17 7.44
C SER A 37 -1.11 8.14 8.63
N ILE A 38 -0.60 9.35 8.41
CA ILE A 38 -0.56 10.43 9.40
C ILE A 38 -1.97 10.99 9.69
N TYR A 39 -2.90 10.86 8.73
CA TYR A 39 -4.24 11.44 8.77
C TYR A 39 -5.32 10.41 9.16
N ASP A 40 -5.04 9.11 9.07
CA ASP A 40 -5.96 8.07 9.56
C ASP A 40 -5.54 7.54 10.94
N SER A 41 -5.94 8.25 12.00
CA SER A 41 -5.68 7.88 13.39
C SER A 41 -6.51 6.68 13.90
N GLY A 42 -6.84 5.72 13.03
CA GLY A 42 -7.78 4.65 13.37
C GLY A 42 -7.70 3.35 12.57
N PHE A 43 -6.80 3.19 11.59
CA PHE A 43 -6.78 1.96 10.77
C PHE A 43 -6.56 0.68 11.60
N GLU A 44 -5.84 0.77 12.73
CA GLU A 44 -5.64 -0.34 13.68
C GLU A 44 -6.94 -0.91 14.28
N ARG A 45 -8.03 -0.13 14.23
CA ARG A 45 -9.39 -0.53 14.61
C ARG A 45 -10.20 -1.08 13.44
N LYS A 46 -9.81 -0.76 12.20
CA LYS A 46 -10.49 -1.17 10.96
C LYS A 46 -10.01 -2.54 10.46
N ILE A 47 -8.77 -2.91 10.80
CA ILE A 47 -8.17 -4.20 10.43
C ILE A 47 -8.25 -5.15 11.61
N LYS A 48 -8.71 -6.39 11.37
CA LYS A 48 -8.69 -7.44 12.38
C LYS A 48 -7.25 -7.90 12.62
N MET A 49 -6.71 -7.63 13.81
CA MET A 49 -5.35 -7.98 14.23
C MET A 49 -5.35 -8.61 15.62
N THR A 50 -4.39 -9.49 15.91
CA THR A 50 -4.14 -9.98 17.28
C THR A 50 -3.64 -8.85 18.19
N GLY A 51 -3.82 -8.98 19.51
CA GLY A 51 -3.31 -7.98 20.47
C GLY A 51 -1.78 -7.80 20.42
N GLY A 52 -1.05 -8.87 20.11
CA GLY A 52 0.41 -8.83 19.88
C GLY A 52 0.78 -8.03 18.62
N GLN A 53 0.10 -8.28 17.51
CA GLN A 53 0.31 -7.54 16.26
C GLN A 53 -0.04 -6.06 16.41
N ARG A 54 -1.18 -5.73 17.03
CA ARG A 54 -1.62 -4.35 17.23
C ARG A 54 -0.59 -3.52 18.01
N ARG A 55 0.04 -4.09 19.04
CA ARG A 55 1.12 -3.40 19.79
C ARG A 55 2.35 -3.10 18.92
N LYS A 56 2.76 -4.04 18.06
CA LYS A 56 3.88 -3.86 17.12
C LYS A 56 3.55 -2.80 16.07
N VAL A 57 2.35 -2.87 15.48
CA VAL A 57 1.83 -1.90 14.51
C VAL A 57 1.83 -0.50 15.12
N LYS A 58 1.25 -0.32 16.31
CA LYS A 58 1.23 0.98 17.00
C LYS A 58 2.62 1.58 17.20
N ARG A 59 3.63 0.74 17.46
CA ARG A 59 5.03 1.19 17.57
C ARG A 59 5.58 1.65 16.22
N ILE A 60 5.32 0.90 15.14
CA ILE A 60 5.70 1.26 13.77
C ILE A 60 5.04 2.60 13.39
N MET A 61 3.74 2.73 13.62
CA MET A 61 2.97 3.94 13.32
C MET A 61 3.48 5.15 14.08
N ARG A 62 3.81 5.01 15.38
CA ARG A 62 4.40 6.11 16.17
C ARG A 62 5.73 6.57 15.58
N LYS A 63 6.59 5.64 15.17
CA LYS A 63 7.89 5.96 14.55
C LYS A 63 7.71 6.63 13.19
N SER A 64 6.80 6.13 12.38
CA SER A 64 6.48 6.70 11.07
C SER A 64 5.88 8.10 11.19
N ASN A 65 4.90 8.28 12.07
CA ASN A 65 4.30 9.59 12.38
C ASN A 65 5.35 10.62 12.82
N ALA A 66 6.33 10.22 13.63
CA ALA A 66 7.42 11.10 14.02
C ALA A 66 8.28 11.51 12.82
N ARG A 67 8.57 10.59 11.88
CA ARG A 67 9.31 10.89 10.64
C ARG A 67 8.54 11.83 9.73
N PHE A 68 7.28 11.53 9.47
CA PHE A 68 6.45 12.39 8.65
C PHE A 68 6.25 13.78 9.28
N ASN A 69 6.09 13.89 10.61
CA ASN A 69 6.02 15.18 11.29
C ASN A 69 7.33 15.98 11.10
N LYS A 70 8.50 15.34 11.11
CA LYS A 70 9.78 16.02 10.80
C LYS A 70 9.79 16.56 9.37
N ILE A 71 9.31 15.77 8.40
CA ILE A 71 9.18 16.21 7.00
C ILE A 71 8.21 17.39 6.93
N PHE A 72 7.03 17.27 7.53
CA PHE A 72 6.03 18.34 7.53
C PHE A 72 6.59 19.65 8.09
N ARG A 73 7.32 19.59 9.21
CA ARG A 73 8.01 20.75 9.79
C ARG A 73 9.06 21.34 8.83
N LYS A 74 9.87 20.50 8.18
CA LYS A 74 10.89 20.93 7.21
C LYS A 74 10.29 21.67 6.01
N TYR A 75 9.12 21.24 5.55
CA TYR A 75 8.43 21.80 4.39
C TYR A 75 7.30 22.79 4.75
N GLY A 76 7.16 23.17 6.02
CA GLY A 76 6.12 24.11 6.48
C GLY A 76 4.68 23.60 6.35
N ILE A 77 4.47 22.28 6.24
CA ILE A 77 3.15 21.66 6.11
C ILE A 77 2.51 21.59 7.50
N ARG A 78 1.35 22.23 7.67
CA ARG A 78 0.53 22.12 8.89
C ARG A 78 -0.49 21.02 8.72
N LYS A 79 -0.49 20.00 9.58
CA LYS A 79 -1.50 18.91 9.58
C LYS A 79 -2.94 19.41 9.70
N SER A 80 -3.15 20.48 10.46
CA SER A 80 -4.47 21.03 10.78
C SER A 80 -4.97 22.03 9.74
N ALA A 81 -4.13 22.43 8.79
CA ALA A 81 -4.52 23.33 7.72
C ALA A 81 -4.98 22.53 6.50
N THR A 82 -5.77 23.18 5.64
CA THR A 82 -6.12 22.63 4.32
C THR A 82 -4.85 22.15 3.61
N PRO A 83 -4.80 20.88 3.15
CA PRO A 83 -3.61 20.33 2.53
C PRO A 83 -3.24 21.17 1.29
N LYS A 84 -2.06 21.80 1.33
CA LYS A 84 -1.55 22.59 0.21
C LYS A 84 -0.80 21.66 -0.75
N MET A 85 -1.40 21.39 -1.91
CA MET A 85 -0.85 20.45 -2.90
C MET A 85 0.60 20.80 -3.28
N ASN A 86 0.92 22.08 -3.46
CA ASN A 86 2.28 22.52 -3.81
C ASN A 86 3.33 22.15 -2.76
N LEU A 87 2.98 22.19 -1.46
CA LEU A 87 3.91 21.80 -0.39
C LEU A 87 4.05 20.28 -0.30
N LEU A 88 2.94 19.56 -0.49
CA LEU A 88 2.94 18.09 -0.56
C LEU A 88 3.78 17.59 -1.74
N MET A 89 3.68 18.23 -2.90
CA MET A 89 4.50 17.94 -4.08
C MET A 89 5.99 18.19 -3.82
N LYS A 90 6.35 19.31 -3.19
CA LYS A 90 7.75 19.59 -2.79
C LYS A 90 8.30 18.57 -1.80
N ALA A 91 7.44 18.05 -0.92
CA ALA A 91 7.79 17.03 0.05
C ALA A 91 7.60 15.58 -0.47
N SER A 92 7.15 15.40 -1.71
CA SER A 92 6.70 14.10 -2.24
C SER A 92 7.74 13.00 -2.11
N GLY A 93 8.99 13.24 -2.52
CA GLY A 93 10.08 12.27 -2.41
C GLY A 93 10.32 11.78 -0.97
N PRO A 94 10.61 12.69 -0.01
CA PRO A 94 10.75 12.33 1.39
C PRO A 94 9.51 11.63 1.99
N LEU A 95 8.31 12.09 1.64
CA LEU A 95 7.06 11.47 2.10
C LEU A 95 6.92 10.06 1.53
N GLN A 96 7.24 9.85 0.25
CA GLN A 96 7.20 8.54 -0.39
C GLN A 96 8.18 7.57 0.27
N SER A 97 9.40 8.02 0.54
CA SER A 97 10.41 7.22 1.22
C SER A 97 9.95 6.81 2.63
N ALA A 98 9.41 7.76 3.41
CA ALA A 98 8.87 7.46 4.74
C ALA A 98 7.68 6.49 4.69
N ALA A 99 6.79 6.62 3.71
CA ALA A 99 5.66 5.73 3.51
C ALA A 99 6.07 4.31 3.10
N ARG A 100 7.08 4.18 2.22
CA ARG A 100 7.67 2.89 1.85
C ARG A 100 8.30 2.20 3.06
N ASP A 101 9.05 2.94 3.87
CA ASP A 101 9.62 2.40 5.11
C ASP A 101 8.55 1.94 6.11
N GLU A 102 7.46 2.69 6.24
CA GLU A 102 6.32 2.29 7.07
C GLU A 102 5.71 0.99 6.57
N ARG A 103 5.38 0.93 5.27
CA ARG A 103 4.80 -0.26 4.64
C ARG A 103 5.71 -1.48 4.78
N ASN A 104 7.02 -1.32 4.57
CA ASN A 104 8.00 -2.38 4.73
C ASN A 104 8.10 -2.87 6.18
N ALA A 105 7.94 -1.98 7.17
CA ALA A 105 7.89 -2.37 8.57
C ALA A 105 6.58 -3.09 8.92
N LEU A 106 5.44 -2.63 8.38
CA LEU A 106 4.14 -3.27 8.55
C LEU A 106 4.09 -4.66 7.92
N ALA A 107 4.69 -4.85 6.75
CA ALA A 107 4.76 -6.14 6.06
C ALA A 107 5.45 -7.25 6.88
N LYS A 108 6.31 -6.88 7.83
CA LYS A 108 6.97 -7.83 8.75
C LYS A 108 6.08 -8.30 9.90
N VAL A 109 4.92 -7.66 10.08
CA VAL A 109 4.02 -7.87 11.24
C VAL A 109 2.62 -8.29 10.80
N LEU A 110 2.16 -7.76 9.67
CA LEU A 110 0.85 -8.01 9.09
C LEU A 110 0.89 -9.17 8.11
N THR A 111 -0.23 -9.87 7.99
CA THR A 111 -0.44 -10.81 6.88
C THR A 111 -0.61 -10.06 5.56
N PRO A 112 -0.43 -10.72 4.41
CA PRO A 112 -0.65 -10.09 3.10
C PRO A 112 -2.05 -9.46 2.97
N THR A 113 -3.09 -10.14 3.46
CA THR A 113 -4.47 -9.63 3.45
C THR A 113 -4.64 -8.38 4.30
N GLN A 114 -4.06 -8.36 5.51
CA GLN A 114 -4.07 -7.18 6.39
C GLN A 114 -3.29 -6.01 5.77
N LEU A 115 -2.18 -6.30 5.09
CA LEU A 115 -1.39 -5.27 4.41
C LEU A 115 -2.17 -4.67 3.21
N GLN A 116 -2.91 -5.49 2.48
CA GLN A 116 -3.80 -5.01 1.41
C GLN A 116 -4.94 -4.15 1.95
N GLU A 117 -5.53 -4.50 3.10
CA GLU A 117 -6.53 -3.65 3.76
C GLU A 117 -5.94 -2.30 4.18
N TYR A 118 -4.73 -2.32 4.75
CA TYR A 118 -3.98 -1.10 5.07
C TYR A 118 -3.75 -0.22 3.82
N ASP A 119 -3.33 -0.81 2.71
CA ASP A 119 -3.11 -0.09 1.45
C ASP A 119 -4.41 0.55 0.92
N LYS A 120 -5.53 -0.18 0.99
CA LYS A 120 -6.86 0.34 0.61
C LYS A 120 -7.26 1.55 1.45
N ILE A 121 -7.10 1.44 2.77
CA ILE A 121 -7.42 2.52 3.71
C ILE A 121 -6.53 3.75 3.47
N THR A 122 -5.24 3.52 3.22
CA THR A 122 -4.28 4.58 2.91
C THR A 122 -4.69 5.30 1.63
N LYS A 123 -4.95 4.57 0.54
CA LYS A 123 -5.39 5.13 -0.74
C LYS A 123 -6.68 5.96 -0.62
N GLN A 124 -7.68 5.46 0.10
CA GLN A 124 -8.91 6.21 0.37
C GLN A 124 -8.65 7.53 1.11
N THR A 125 -7.66 7.54 2.00
CA THR A 125 -7.27 8.75 2.74
C THR A 125 -6.49 9.70 1.84
N GLU A 126 -5.61 9.20 0.97
CA GLU A 126 -4.93 9.99 -0.06
C GLU A 126 -5.93 10.69 -0.97
N ASP A 127 -6.94 9.96 -1.48
CA ASP A 127 -8.00 10.52 -2.33
C ASP A 127 -8.76 11.66 -1.63
N LYS A 128 -9.04 11.53 -0.32
CA LYS A 128 -9.67 12.58 0.47
C LYS A 128 -8.79 13.82 0.61
N ILE A 129 -7.49 13.62 0.87
CA ILE A 129 -6.52 14.72 0.97
C ILE A 129 -6.42 15.45 -0.36
N VAL A 130 -6.33 14.72 -1.48
CA VAL A 130 -6.29 15.30 -2.82
C VAL A 130 -7.55 16.08 -3.15
N ARG A 131 -8.73 15.55 -2.80
CA ARG A 131 -10.01 16.26 -2.98
C ARG A 131 -10.10 17.52 -2.13
N ALA A 132 -9.62 17.49 -0.89
CA ALA A 132 -9.62 18.64 0.02
C ALA A 132 -8.54 19.69 -0.30
N ALA A 133 -7.56 19.32 -1.13
CA ALA A 133 -6.47 20.20 -1.57
C ALA A 133 -6.78 20.96 -2.88
N LYS A 134 -7.93 20.69 -3.51
CA LYS A 134 -8.48 21.47 -4.63
C LYS A 134 -9.13 22.74 -4.10
#